data_AF-A0A117PZ25-F1
#
_entry.id   AF-A0A117PZ25-F1
#
_cell.length_a   1.000
_cell.length_b   1.000
_cell.length_c   1.000
_cell.angle_alpha   90.00
_cell.angle_beta   90.00
_cell.angle_gamma   90.00
#
_symmetry.space_group_name_H-M   'P 1'
#
loop_
_entity.id
_entity.type
_entity.pdbx_description
1 polymer ?
#
loop_
_entity_poly.entity_id
_entity_poly.type
_entity_poly.pdbx_seq_one_letter_code
_entity_poly.pdbx_strand_id
1 'polypeptide(L)'
;MPTGPLTIASRPTSHRELLCRLDGFLQDSEQILTSWAVYSDEHTDLDGWPYDDHAYALRQSQRDADTAQAFETVRSGARHLLATAHTQLAHLPTRLVQNRWGFQLGVLATALDRLDALHEQWERTRDSLPADARPGTPVFDDALAEHHAECWTYLDDWASHGDALGEINSAARHAPSLLAPPPTAVRAPGRTASAGK
;
A
#
# COMPACT_ATOMS: atom_id res chain seq x y z
N MET A 1 -42.19 21.16 -8.30
CA MET A 1 -41.20 20.43 -9.12
C MET A 1 -40.00 20.12 -8.24
N PRO A 2 -39.80 18.88 -7.76
CA PRO A 2 -38.63 18.55 -6.93
C PRO A 2 -37.50 18.01 -7.82
N THR A 3 -36.35 18.66 -7.79
CA THR A 3 -35.11 18.11 -8.36
C THR A 3 -34.28 17.63 -7.18
N GLY A 4 -34.33 16.32 -6.90
CA GLY A 4 -33.46 15.69 -5.91
C GLY A 4 -32.02 15.59 -6.44
N PRO A 5 -30.98 15.66 -5.58
CA PRO A 5 -29.62 15.40 -6.00
C PRO A 5 -29.44 13.91 -6.29
N LEU A 6 -28.88 13.60 -7.45
CA LEU A 6 -28.39 12.27 -7.79
C LEU A 6 -27.15 12.00 -6.94
N THR A 7 -27.30 11.16 -5.92
CA THR A 7 -26.17 10.49 -5.28
C THR A 7 -25.45 9.69 -6.37
N ILE A 8 -24.28 10.16 -6.81
CA ILE A 8 -23.36 9.36 -7.61
C ILE A 8 -22.88 8.26 -6.67
N ALA A 9 -23.60 7.14 -6.67
CA ALA A 9 -23.13 5.93 -6.02
C ALA A 9 -21.80 5.55 -6.70
N SER A 10 -20.68 5.74 -6.00
CA SER A 10 -19.38 5.23 -6.40
C SER A 10 -19.55 3.76 -6.76
N ARG A 11 -19.31 3.42 -8.03
CA ARG A 11 -19.33 2.02 -8.46
C ARG A 11 -18.38 1.23 -7.56
N PRO A 12 -18.78 0.02 -7.10
CA PRO A 12 -17.84 -0.84 -6.39
C PRO A 12 -16.66 -1.12 -7.33
N THR A 13 -15.51 -0.58 -6.99
CA THR A 13 -14.25 -0.87 -7.69
C THR A 13 -13.94 -2.33 -7.42
N SER A 14 -13.63 -3.10 -8.46
CA SER A 14 -13.34 -4.52 -8.28
C SER A 14 -12.06 -4.69 -7.45
N HIS A 15 -11.98 -5.74 -6.62
CA HIS A 15 -10.79 -6.04 -5.82
C HIS A 15 -9.51 -6.11 -6.68
N ARG A 16 -9.63 -6.60 -7.92
CA ARG A 16 -8.52 -6.64 -8.89
C ARG A 16 -8.03 -5.26 -9.28
N GLU A 17 -8.93 -4.31 -9.54
CA GLU A 17 -8.54 -2.93 -9.85
C GLU A 17 -7.84 -2.26 -8.67
N LEU A 18 -8.28 -2.54 -7.44
CA LEU A 18 -7.63 -2.03 -6.23
C LEU A 18 -6.20 -2.58 -6.07
N LEU A 19 -6.00 -3.88 -6.32
CA LEU A 19 -4.65 -4.46 -6.35
C LEU A 19 -3.78 -3.84 -7.45
N CYS A 20 -4.34 -3.57 -8.64
CA CYS A 20 -3.57 -2.89 -9.70
C CYS A 20 -3.17 -1.45 -9.32
N ARG A 21 -4.01 -0.72 -8.58
CA ARG A 21 -3.64 0.60 -8.06
C ARG A 21 -2.56 0.51 -6.99
N LEU A 22 -2.64 -0.49 -6.11
CA LEU A 22 -1.59 -0.79 -5.14
C LEU A 22 -0.26 -1.07 -5.84
N ASP A 23 -0.24 -1.95 -6.85
CA ASP A 23 0.96 -2.25 -7.63
C ASP A 23 1.56 -0.97 -8.25
N GLY A 24 0.70 -0.09 -8.79
CA GLY A 24 1.13 1.21 -9.31
C GLY A 24 1.77 2.10 -8.24
N PHE A 25 1.14 2.23 -7.08
CA PHE A 25 1.71 2.98 -5.94
C PHE A 25 3.06 2.41 -5.47
N LEU A 26 3.20 1.09 -5.40
CA LEU A 26 4.46 0.45 -5.00
C LEU A 26 5.58 0.75 -6.01
N GLN A 27 5.27 0.69 -7.30
CA GLN A 27 6.22 1.02 -8.36
C GLN A 27 6.61 2.51 -8.33
N ASP A 28 5.63 3.41 -8.17
CA ASP A 28 5.90 4.85 -8.07
C ASP A 28 6.76 5.15 -6.83
N SER A 29 6.47 4.51 -5.70
CA SER A 29 7.23 4.68 -4.46
C SER A 29 8.67 4.19 -4.59
N GLU A 30 8.89 3.04 -5.23
CA GLU A 30 10.24 2.54 -5.54
C GLU A 30 11.02 3.55 -6.40
N GLN A 31 10.38 4.12 -7.43
CA GLN A 31 11.01 5.11 -8.29
C GLN A 31 11.37 6.40 -7.53
N ILE A 32 10.45 6.90 -6.69
CA ILE A 32 10.65 8.09 -5.87
C ILE A 32 11.80 7.86 -4.88
N LEU A 33 11.80 6.74 -4.15
CA LEU A 33 12.85 6.38 -3.20
C LEU A 33 14.20 6.19 -3.87
N THR A 34 14.24 5.56 -5.04
CA THR A 34 15.48 5.39 -5.82
C THR A 34 16.04 6.75 -6.26
N SER A 35 15.17 7.64 -6.76
CA SER A 35 15.59 8.99 -7.13
C SER A 35 16.08 9.79 -5.91
N TRP A 36 15.42 9.65 -4.77
CA TRP A 36 15.83 10.27 -3.51
C TRP A 36 17.18 9.75 -3.03
N ALA A 37 17.41 8.43 -3.09
CA ALA A 37 18.67 7.82 -2.67
C ALA A 37 19.87 8.35 -3.50
N VAL A 38 19.72 8.42 -4.83
CA VAL A 38 20.74 9.00 -5.71
C VAL A 38 20.98 10.48 -5.38
N TYR A 39 19.91 11.26 -5.26
CA TYR A 39 20.04 12.67 -4.91
C TYR A 39 20.75 12.87 -3.57
N SER A 40 20.33 12.11 -2.54
CA SER A 40 20.89 12.23 -1.21
C SER A 40 22.38 11.89 -1.21
N ASP A 41 22.80 10.81 -1.86
CA ASP A 41 24.21 10.41 -1.95
C ASP A 41 25.08 11.49 -2.62
N GLU A 42 24.57 12.12 -3.68
CA GLU A 42 25.28 13.20 -4.39
C GLU A 42 25.33 14.52 -3.60
N HIS A 43 24.38 14.76 -2.70
CA HIS A 43 24.17 16.05 -2.04
C HIS A 43 24.47 16.05 -0.54
N THR A 44 25.00 14.95 0.00
CA THR A 44 25.51 14.87 1.37
C THR A 44 26.99 14.56 1.41
N ASP A 45 27.67 14.98 2.49
CA ASP A 45 29.02 14.57 2.80
C ASP A 45 29.10 13.12 3.33
N LEU A 46 30.32 12.66 3.65
CA LEU A 46 30.56 11.30 4.15
C LEU A 46 29.89 11.02 5.52
N ASP A 47 29.53 12.06 6.25
CA ASP A 47 28.84 11.99 7.54
C ASP A 47 27.32 12.09 7.36
N GLY A 48 26.83 12.25 6.12
CA GLY A 48 25.42 12.37 5.78
C GLY A 48 24.86 13.78 5.95
N TRP A 49 25.70 14.79 6.15
CA TRP A 49 25.24 16.18 6.23
C TRP A 49 25.06 16.76 4.84
N PRO A 50 23.93 17.43 4.56
CA PRO A 50 23.72 18.05 3.26
C PRO A 50 24.70 19.20 3.02
N TYR A 51 25.19 19.34 1.79
CA TYR A 51 26.04 20.47 1.39
C TYR A 51 25.25 21.81 1.33
N ASP A 52 23.95 21.73 1.08
CA ASP A 52 23.00 22.84 1.07
C ASP A 52 21.71 22.38 1.77
N ASP A 53 21.53 22.82 3.02
CA ASP A 53 20.37 22.48 3.85
C ASP A 53 19.03 22.82 3.17
N HIS A 54 18.97 23.98 2.50
CA HIS A 54 17.73 24.49 1.93
C HIS A 54 17.34 23.71 0.68
N ALA A 55 18.29 23.47 -0.24
CA ALA A 55 18.04 22.66 -1.42
C ALA A 55 17.68 21.22 -1.06
N TYR A 56 18.35 20.66 -0.05
CA TYR A 56 18.07 19.31 0.44
C TYR A 56 16.67 19.21 1.06
N ALA A 57 16.29 20.16 1.91
CA ALA A 57 14.95 20.22 2.51
C ALA A 57 13.83 20.36 1.45
N LEU A 58 14.04 21.19 0.42
CA LEU A 58 13.09 21.29 -0.70
C LEU A 58 12.94 19.97 -1.44
N ARG A 59 14.05 19.26 -1.70
CA ARG A 59 13.98 17.96 -2.39
C ARG A 59 13.33 16.89 -1.53
N GLN A 60 13.55 16.92 -0.21
CA GLN A 60 12.89 16.04 0.74
C GLN A 60 11.38 16.29 0.76
N SER A 61 10.95 17.55 0.84
CA SER A 61 9.54 17.93 0.79
C SER A 61 8.87 17.48 -0.51
N GLN A 62 9.58 17.57 -1.64
CA GLN A 62 9.08 17.08 -2.93
C GLN A 62 8.88 15.55 -2.92
N ARG A 63 9.83 14.79 -2.35
CA ARG A 63 9.70 13.33 -2.20
C ARG A 63 8.44 12.99 -1.40
N ASP A 64 8.24 13.67 -0.27
CA ASP A 64 7.11 13.41 0.61
C ASP A 64 5.77 13.71 -0.10
N ALA A 65 5.71 14.83 -0.83
CA ALA A 65 4.55 15.21 -1.63
C ALA A 65 4.27 14.21 -2.77
N ASP A 66 5.30 13.79 -3.50
CA ASP A 66 5.17 12.83 -4.61
C ASP A 66 4.63 11.48 -4.10
N THR A 67 5.13 10.99 -2.97
CA THR A 67 4.67 9.73 -2.38
C THR A 67 3.25 9.86 -1.83
N ALA A 68 2.91 10.98 -1.19
CA ALA A 68 1.54 11.25 -0.74
C ALA A 68 0.57 11.25 -1.93
N GLN A 69 0.93 11.93 -3.02
CA GLN A 69 0.13 11.97 -4.25
C GLN A 69 -0.07 10.58 -4.86
N ALA A 70 0.98 9.75 -4.92
CA ALA A 70 0.89 8.39 -5.44
C ALA A 70 -0.11 7.54 -4.61
N PHE A 71 -0.09 7.70 -3.29
CA PHE A 71 -0.95 6.94 -2.39
C PHE A 71 -2.45 7.30 -2.49
N GLU A 72 -2.79 8.51 -2.95
CA GLU A 72 -4.20 8.91 -3.13
C GLU A 72 -4.98 7.98 -4.07
N THR A 73 -4.29 7.33 -5.02
CA THR A 73 -4.90 6.34 -5.91
C THR A 73 -5.38 5.08 -5.16
N VAL A 74 -4.74 4.75 -4.04
CA VAL A 74 -4.98 3.57 -3.19
C VAL A 74 -5.88 3.91 -2.01
N ARG A 75 -5.79 5.13 -1.44
CA ARG A 75 -6.42 5.55 -0.17
C ARG A 75 -7.88 5.07 -0.03
N SER A 76 -8.71 5.36 -1.02
CA SER A 76 -10.15 5.00 -1.01
C SER A 76 -10.43 3.49 -0.93
N GLY A 77 -9.49 2.64 -1.35
CA GLY A 77 -9.60 1.17 -1.35
C GLY A 77 -8.75 0.45 -0.30
N ALA A 78 -7.87 1.16 0.41
CA ALA A 78 -6.89 0.57 1.32
C ALA A 78 -7.53 -0.29 2.42
N ARG A 79 -8.61 0.21 3.06
CA ARG A 79 -9.38 -0.55 4.06
C ARG A 79 -9.96 -1.85 3.50
N HIS A 80 -10.47 -1.81 2.27
CA HIS A 80 -11.04 -2.99 1.61
C HIS A 80 -9.96 -4.03 1.28
N LEU A 81 -8.79 -3.59 0.82
CA LEU A 81 -7.64 -4.47 0.57
C LEU A 81 -7.21 -5.17 1.86
N LEU A 82 -7.05 -4.43 2.96
CA LEU A 82 -6.70 -4.99 4.27
C LEU A 82 -7.73 -5.99 4.79
N ALA A 83 -9.01 -5.64 4.75
CA ALA A 83 -10.09 -6.53 5.20
C ALA A 83 -10.14 -7.83 4.39
N THR A 84 -9.91 -7.74 3.07
CA THR A 84 -9.86 -8.89 2.19
C THR A 84 -8.64 -9.77 2.50
N ALA A 85 -7.46 -9.18 2.66
CA ALA A 85 -6.24 -9.90 2.98
C ALA A 85 -6.32 -10.59 4.35
N HIS A 86 -6.87 -9.95 5.38
CA HIS A 86 -7.13 -10.59 6.68
C HIS A 86 -8.05 -11.80 6.54
N THR A 87 -9.13 -11.66 5.78
CA THR A 87 -10.08 -12.76 5.53
C THR A 87 -9.39 -13.91 4.80
N GLN A 88 -8.65 -13.62 3.73
CA GLN A 88 -7.89 -14.62 2.97
C GLN A 88 -6.88 -15.34 3.86
N LEU A 89 -6.09 -14.61 4.64
CA LEU A 89 -5.09 -15.14 5.54
C LEU A 89 -5.70 -16.11 6.57
N ALA A 90 -6.86 -15.78 7.13
CA ALA A 90 -7.55 -16.63 8.10
C ALA A 90 -8.05 -17.97 7.51
N HIS A 91 -8.30 -18.04 6.20
CA HIS A 91 -8.80 -19.23 5.52
C HIS A 91 -7.71 -20.02 4.79
N LEU A 92 -6.47 -19.52 4.78
CA LEU A 92 -5.36 -20.22 4.16
C LEU A 92 -4.95 -21.45 4.98
N PRO A 93 -4.65 -22.59 4.33
CA PRO A 93 -4.01 -23.72 4.99
C PRO A 93 -2.70 -23.26 5.66
N THR A 94 -2.46 -23.65 6.91
CA THR A 94 -1.28 -23.21 7.69
C THR A 94 0.05 -23.40 6.95
N ARG A 95 0.17 -24.45 6.13
CA ARG A 95 1.36 -24.73 5.32
C ARG A 95 1.66 -23.69 4.23
N LEU A 96 0.68 -22.88 3.84
CA LEU A 96 0.80 -21.81 2.84
C LEU A 96 0.96 -20.44 3.49
N VAL A 97 0.75 -20.33 4.80
CA VAL A 97 0.86 -19.07 5.53
C VAL A 97 2.33 -18.75 5.78
N GLN A 98 2.76 -17.55 5.37
CA GLN A 98 4.06 -17.04 5.75
C GLN A 98 4.00 -16.31 7.09
N ASN A 99 4.98 -16.56 7.96
CA ASN A 99 5.02 -15.98 9.31
C ASN A 99 5.02 -14.44 9.32
N ARG A 100 5.56 -13.80 8.27
CA ARG A 100 5.65 -12.33 8.15
C ARG A 100 4.31 -11.64 7.90
N TRP A 101 3.36 -12.32 7.27
CA TRP A 101 2.14 -11.69 6.76
C TRP A 101 1.27 -11.08 7.88
N GLY A 102 1.16 -11.76 9.03
CA GLY A 102 0.39 -11.23 10.15
C GLY A 102 0.95 -9.92 10.69
N PHE A 103 2.28 -9.82 10.80
CA PHE A 103 2.97 -8.59 11.20
C PHE A 103 2.78 -7.48 10.16
N GLN A 104 3.03 -7.77 8.89
CA GLN A 104 2.90 -6.79 7.80
C GLN A 104 1.48 -6.20 7.72
N LEU A 105 0.43 -7.03 7.81
CA LEU A 105 -0.94 -6.54 7.86
C LEU A 105 -1.21 -5.62 9.06
N GLY A 106 -0.62 -5.92 10.22
CA GLY A 106 -0.72 -5.08 11.41
C GLY A 106 -0.04 -3.71 11.23
N VAL A 107 1.12 -3.67 10.59
CA VAL A 107 1.81 -2.41 10.28
C VAL A 107 0.99 -1.58 9.29
N LEU A 108 0.52 -2.18 8.19
CA LEU A 108 -0.29 -1.48 7.19
C LEU A 108 -1.60 -0.93 7.76
N ALA A 109 -2.27 -1.68 8.64
CA ALA A 109 -3.48 -1.22 9.31
C ALA A 109 -3.20 -0.03 10.23
N THR A 110 -2.13 -0.10 11.03
CA THR A 110 -1.72 0.97 11.93
C THR A 110 -1.33 2.22 11.14
N ALA A 111 -0.55 2.07 10.07
CA ALA A 111 -0.15 3.15 9.19
C ALA A 111 -1.37 3.82 8.54
N LEU A 112 -2.36 3.05 8.08
CA LEU A 112 -3.58 3.61 7.51
C LEU A 112 -4.39 4.42 8.52
N ASP A 113 -4.57 3.91 9.74
CA ASP A 113 -5.28 4.65 10.80
C ASP A 113 -4.56 5.97 11.14
N ARG A 114 -3.22 5.98 11.10
CA ARG A 114 -2.42 7.20 11.28
C ARG A 114 -2.57 8.17 10.12
N LEU A 115 -2.55 7.70 8.89
CA LEU A 115 -2.77 8.52 7.68
C LEU A 115 -4.15 9.16 7.65
N ASP A 116 -5.17 8.47 8.15
CA ASP A 116 -6.52 9.04 8.26
C ASP A 116 -6.60 10.10 9.36
N ALA A 117 -5.98 9.86 10.53
CA ALA A 117 -5.90 10.88 11.58
C ALA A 117 -5.15 12.13 11.12
N LEU A 118 -4.06 11.96 10.37
CA LEU A 118 -3.31 13.07 9.78
C LEU A 118 -4.12 13.81 8.70
N HIS A 119 -4.95 13.10 7.92
CA HIS A 119 -5.85 13.73 6.97
C HIS A 119 -6.90 14.61 7.67
N GLU A 120 -7.54 14.11 8.72
CA GLU A 120 -8.48 14.90 9.54
C GLU A 120 -7.79 16.09 10.21
N GLN A 121 -6.53 15.94 10.61
CA GLN A 121 -5.72 17.04 11.13
C GLN A 121 -5.44 18.08 10.06
N TRP A 122 -5.06 17.65 8.87
CA TRP A 122 -4.83 18.54 7.73
C TRP A 122 -6.07 19.35 7.37
N GLU A 123 -7.25 18.73 7.33
CA GLU A 123 -8.50 19.46 7.07
C GLU A 123 -8.74 20.57 8.10
N ARG A 124 -8.53 20.28 9.39
CA ARG A 124 -8.63 21.29 10.46
C ARG A 124 -7.57 22.38 10.34
N THR A 125 -6.33 22.02 10.04
CA THR A 125 -5.24 22.98 9.82
C THR A 125 -5.59 23.90 8.66
N ARG A 126 -5.97 23.34 7.51
CA ARG A 126 -6.37 24.08 6.30
C ARG A 126 -7.52 25.06 6.59
N ASP A 127 -8.54 24.62 7.32
CA ASP A 127 -9.70 25.46 7.66
C ASP A 127 -9.37 26.58 8.65
N SER A 128 -8.25 26.46 9.38
CA SER A 128 -7.76 27.48 10.31
C SER A 128 -6.79 28.49 9.68
N LEU A 129 -6.36 28.26 8.43
CA LEU A 129 -5.44 29.16 7.75
C LEU A 129 -6.08 30.53 7.46
N PRO A 130 -5.27 31.60 7.35
CA PRO A 130 -5.73 32.91 6.91
C PRO A 130 -6.49 32.83 5.57
N ALA A 131 -7.48 33.71 5.38
CA ALA A 131 -8.34 33.67 4.18
C ALA A 131 -7.61 33.89 2.85
N ASP A 132 -6.43 34.51 2.89
CA ASP A 132 -5.54 34.71 1.74
C ASP A 132 -4.52 33.58 1.54
N ALA A 133 -4.40 32.65 2.50
CA ALA A 133 -3.57 31.46 2.37
C ALA A 133 -4.21 30.49 1.36
N ARG A 134 -3.52 30.27 0.26
CA ARG A 134 -3.93 29.40 -0.85
C ARG A 134 -2.69 28.71 -1.43
N PRO A 135 -2.84 27.64 -2.23
CA PRO A 135 -1.71 27.01 -2.91
C PRO A 135 -0.82 28.06 -3.61
N GLY A 136 0.49 27.97 -3.39
CA GLY A 136 1.47 28.94 -3.88
C GLY A 136 1.75 30.11 -2.92
N THR A 137 1.16 30.11 -1.72
CA THR A 137 1.50 31.06 -0.65
C THR A 137 2.35 30.35 0.40
N PRO A 138 3.38 31.00 0.97
CA PRO A 138 4.26 30.34 1.96
C PRO A 138 3.50 29.70 3.11
N VAL A 139 2.51 30.40 3.68
CA VAL A 139 1.70 29.90 4.80
C VAL A 139 0.96 28.59 4.47
N PHE A 140 0.44 28.46 3.24
CA PHE A 140 -0.25 27.25 2.82
C PHE A 140 0.76 26.14 2.46
N ASP A 141 1.79 26.49 1.69
CA ASP A 141 2.75 25.51 1.17
C ASP A 141 3.63 24.93 2.30
N ASP A 142 4.01 25.74 3.30
CA ASP A 142 4.75 25.29 4.49
C ASP A 142 3.90 24.32 5.33
N ALA A 143 2.62 24.65 5.55
CA ALA A 143 1.69 23.78 6.29
C ALA A 143 1.43 22.46 5.55
N LEU A 144 1.35 22.50 4.22
CA LEU A 144 1.21 21.31 3.39
C LEU A 144 2.49 20.46 3.39
N ALA A 145 3.66 21.10 3.32
CA ALA A 145 4.95 20.42 3.41
C ALA A 145 5.11 19.70 4.77
N GLU A 146 4.73 20.35 5.87
CA GLU A 146 4.72 19.74 7.20
C GLU A 146 3.77 18.53 7.24
N HIS A 147 2.56 18.65 6.70
CA HIS A 147 1.61 17.54 6.63
C HIS A 147 2.17 16.34 5.86
N HIS A 148 2.81 16.56 4.70
CA HIS A 148 3.42 15.49 3.92
C HIS A 148 4.60 14.85 4.66
N ALA A 149 5.42 15.65 5.34
CA ALA A 149 6.53 15.15 6.16
C ALA A 149 6.02 14.28 7.33
N GLU A 150 4.92 14.65 7.98
CA GLU A 150 4.29 13.80 9.02
C GLU A 150 3.72 12.50 8.45
N CYS A 151 3.17 12.54 7.23
CA CYS A 151 2.66 11.34 6.55
C CYS A 151 3.77 10.38 6.12
N TRP A 152 4.98 10.90 5.85
CA TRP A 152 6.07 10.18 5.20
C TRP A 152 6.31 8.79 5.77
N THR A 153 6.53 8.67 7.08
CA THR A 153 6.86 7.38 7.72
C THR A 153 5.76 6.33 7.51
N TYR A 154 4.49 6.73 7.53
CA TYR A 154 3.38 5.80 7.33
C TYR A 154 3.17 5.43 5.86
N LEU A 155 3.52 6.33 4.94
CA LEU A 155 3.55 6.02 3.51
C LEU A 155 4.70 5.08 3.16
N ASP A 156 5.86 5.24 3.81
CA ASP A 156 7.01 4.34 3.70
C ASP A 156 6.69 2.93 4.23
N ASP A 157 5.94 2.81 5.32
CA ASP A 157 5.40 1.53 5.80
C ASP A 157 4.50 0.85 4.73
N TRP A 158 3.65 1.63 4.06
CA TRP A 158 2.81 1.14 2.97
C TRP A 158 3.63 0.72 1.75
N ALA A 159 4.65 1.48 1.37
CA ALA A 159 5.56 1.12 0.29
C ALA A 159 6.39 -0.14 0.61
N SER A 160 6.80 -0.30 1.86
CA SER A 160 7.67 -1.40 2.33
C SER A 160 6.93 -2.72 2.56
N HIS A 161 5.62 -2.69 2.81
CA HIS A 161 4.86 -3.88 3.21
C HIS A 161 3.61 -4.15 2.37
N GLY A 162 3.25 -3.25 1.44
CA GLY A 162 2.04 -3.38 0.63
C GLY A 162 2.01 -4.62 -0.27
N ASP A 163 3.18 -5.12 -0.70
CA ASP A 163 3.33 -6.34 -1.49
C ASP A 163 2.65 -7.57 -0.85
N ALA A 164 2.64 -7.63 0.49
CA ALA A 164 1.99 -8.67 1.26
C ALA A 164 0.50 -8.86 0.88
N LEU A 165 -0.21 -7.78 0.51
CA LEU A 165 -1.61 -7.85 0.08
C LEU A 165 -1.75 -8.64 -1.23
N GLY A 166 -0.85 -8.42 -2.18
CA GLY A 166 -0.78 -9.17 -3.44
C GLY A 166 -0.37 -10.63 -3.23
N GLU A 167 0.61 -10.87 -2.35
CA GLU A 167 1.08 -12.22 -2.01
C GLU A 167 -0.02 -13.08 -1.39
N ILE A 168 -0.73 -12.54 -0.39
CA ILE A 168 -1.84 -13.23 0.30
C ILE A 168 -2.95 -13.55 -0.69
N ASN A 169 -3.34 -12.59 -1.54
CA ASN A 169 -4.35 -12.81 -2.56
C ASN A 169 -3.93 -13.89 -3.57
N SER A 170 -2.66 -13.89 -4.00
CA SER A 170 -2.12 -14.92 -4.87
C SER A 170 -2.19 -16.30 -4.18
N ALA A 171 -1.72 -16.41 -2.93
CA ALA A 171 -1.78 -17.65 -2.18
C ALA A 171 -3.21 -18.17 -2.00
N ALA A 172 -4.16 -17.28 -1.71
CA ALA A 172 -5.58 -17.63 -1.56
C ALA A 172 -6.19 -18.16 -2.86
N ARG A 173 -5.82 -17.59 -4.01
CA ARG A 173 -6.29 -18.04 -5.33
C ARG A 173 -5.71 -19.38 -5.76
N HIS A 174 -4.51 -19.72 -5.30
CA HIS A 174 -3.84 -20.98 -5.61
C HIS A 174 -4.01 -22.04 -4.51
N ALA A 175 -4.69 -21.70 -3.41
CA ALA A 175 -4.98 -22.65 -2.35
C ALA A 175 -5.85 -23.79 -2.91
N PRO A 176 -5.48 -25.06 -2.68
CA PRO A 176 -6.31 -26.18 -3.07
C PRO A 176 -7.69 -26.04 -2.44
N SER A 177 -8.74 -26.15 -3.25
CA SER A 177 -10.10 -26.15 -2.71
C SER A 177 -10.22 -27.29 -1.69
N LEU A 178 -10.62 -26.97 -0.46
CA LEU A 178 -10.85 -27.97 0.59
C LEU A 178 -11.98 -28.95 0.21
N LEU A 179 -12.76 -28.63 -0.84
CA LEU A 179 -13.80 -29.47 -1.42
C LEU A 179 -13.34 -30.23 -2.68
N ALA A 180 -12.06 -30.11 -3.08
CA ALA A 180 -11.56 -30.87 -4.20
C ALA A 180 -11.55 -32.38 -3.85
N PRO A 181 -12.20 -33.24 -4.65
CA PRO A 181 -12.13 -34.68 -4.42
C PRO A 181 -10.67 -35.13 -4.47
N PRO A 182 -10.27 -36.12 -3.63
CA PRO A 182 -8.92 -36.64 -3.67
C PRO A 182 -8.60 -37.14 -5.09
N PRO A 183 -7.38 -36.91 -5.60
CA PRO A 183 -7.00 -37.40 -6.91
C PRO A 183 -7.19 -38.92 -6.92
N THR A 184 -8.04 -39.39 -7.84
CA THR A 184 -8.31 -40.82 -8.01
C THR A 184 -6.99 -41.52 -8.29
N ALA A 185 -6.48 -42.29 -7.32
CA ALA A 185 -5.28 -43.08 -7.52
C ALA A 185 -5.56 -44.10 -8.64
N VAL A 186 -5.00 -43.86 -9.82
CA VAL A 186 -5.00 -44.84 -10.90
C VAL A 186 -4.16 -46.01 -10.41
N ARG A 187 -4.84 -47.11 -10.05
CA ARG A 187 -4.22 -48.37 -9.65
C ARG A 187 -3.38 -48.86 -10.83
N ALA A 188 -2.05 -48.88 -10.65
CA ALA A 188 -1.15 -49.45 -11.65
C ALA A 188 -1.57 -50.90 -11.95
N PRO A 189 -1.60 -51.34 -13.22
CA PRO A 189 -1.86 -52.73 -13.55
C PRO A 189 -0.82 -53.61 -12.87
N GLY A 190 -1.29 -54.49 -11.99
CA GLY A 190 -0.44 -55.47 -11.33
C GLY A 190 0.27 -56.32 -12.36
N ARG A 191 1.60 -56.29 -12.34
CA ARG A 191 2.45 -57.27 -13.02
C ARG A 191 2.06 -58.64 -12.48
N THR A 192 1.37 -59.44 -13.29
CA THR A 192 1.20 -60.87 -13.03
C THR A 192 2.59 -61.51 -13.08
N ALA A 193 3.07 -61.91 -11.91
CA ALA A 193 4.18 -62.83 -11.79
C ALA A 193 3.72 -64.21 -12.31
N SER A 194 4.22 -64.60 -13.48
CA SER A 194 4.15 -65.98 -13.95
C SER A 194 5.36 -66.74 -13.41
N ALA A 195 5.10 -67.66 -12.48
CA ALA A 195 6.05 -68.66 -12.01
C ALA A 195 5.57 -70.07 -12.40
N GLY A 196 6.51 -70.91 -12.85
CA GLY A 196 6.35 -72.35 -13.07
C GLY A 196 6.04 -72.72 -14.54
N LYS A 197 6.67 -73.72 -15.16
CA LYS A 197 7.55 -74.82 -14.71
C LYS A 197 8.27 -75.36 -15.94
#